data_AF-A0AA37WKC7-F1
#
_entry.id   AF-A0AA37WKC7-F1
#
_cell.length_a   1.000
_cell.length_b   1.000
_cell.length_c   1.000
_cell.angle_alpha   90.00
_cell.angle_beta   90.00
_cell.angle_gamma   90.00
#
_symmetry.space_group_name_H-M   'P 1'
#
loop_
_entity.id
_entity.type
_entity.pdbx_description
1 polymer ?
#
loop_
_entity_poly.entity_id
_entity_poly.type
_entity_poly.pdbx_seq_one_letter_code
_entity_poly.pdbx_strand_id
1 'polypeptide(L)' 'MSLSHAETFECPYCMTYNDIEIDHENDIGQQQIVDCQICCSPIEVYIEDNGFGLSIVATRDDE' A
#
# COMPACT_ATOMS: atom_id res chain seq x y z
N MET A 1 -8.15 -20.23 -2.64
CA MET A 1 -7.28 -19.90 -1.50
C MET A 1 -6.88 -18.48 -1.74
N SER A 2 -7.28 -17.54 -0.87
CA SER A 2 -6.93 -16.13 -1.06
C SER A 2 -5.41 -16.02 -0.98
N LEU A 3 -4.78 -15.53 -2.06
CA LEU A 3 -3.34 -15.32 -2.18
C LEU A 3 -2.94 -13.91 -1.71
N SER A 4 -3.81 -13.25 -0.94
CA SER A 4 -3.51 -11.94 -0.37
C SER A 4 -2.59 -12.07 0.85
N HIS A 5 -1.56 -11.22 0.90
CA HIS A 5 -0.64 -11.09 2.02
C HIS A 5 -0.93 -9.79 2.76
N ALA A 6 -0.93 -9.83 4.10
CA ALA A 6 -1.05 -8.63 4.91
C ALA A 6 0.33 -7.99 5.05
N GLU A 7 0.41 -6.71 4.72
CA GLU A 7 1.59 -5.87 4.81
C GLU A 7 1.26 -4.57 5.52
N THR A 8 2.29 -3.85 5.98
CA THR A 8 2.09 -2.56 6.68
C THR A 8 2.92 -1.47 6.03
N PHE A 9 2.32 -0.30 5.85
CA PHE A 9 2.99 0.88 5.30
C PHE A 9 2.78 2.10 6.19
N GLU A 10 3.73 3.04 6.16
CA GLU A 10 3.63 4.29 6.91
C GLU A 10 2.84 5.34 6.12
N CYS A 11 1.86 5.96 6.75
CA CYS A 11 1.07 7.03 6.15
C CYS A 11 1.89 8.32 6.05
N PRO A 12 2.03 8.91 4.86
CA PRO A 12 2.81 10.14 4.67
C PRO A 12 2.16 11.39 5.27
N TYR A 13 0.90 11.32 5.72
CA TYR A 13 0.18 12.44 6.34
C TYR A 13 0.32 12.47 7.86
N CYS A 14 0.02 11.36 8.54
CA CYS A 14 0.00 11.29 10.00
C CYS A 14 1.10 10.41 10.61
N MET A 15 1.98 9.83 9.78
CA MET A 15 3.11 8.99 10.20
C MET A 15 2.70 7.76 11.03
N THR A 16 1.46 7.29 10.85
CA THR A 16 0.98 6.05 11.46
C THR A 16 1.14 4.87 10.50
N TYR A 17 1.34 3.68 11.04
CA TYR A 17 1.27 2.45 10.25
C TYR A 17 -0.18 2.13 9.90
N ASN A 18 -0.40 1.74 8.65
CA ASN A 18 -1.66 1.24 8.12
C ASN A 18 -1.43 -0.17 7.58
N ASP A 19 -2.44 -1.01 7.75
CA ASP A 19 -2.46 -2.36 7.20
C ASP A 19 -3.05 -2.34 5.78
N ILE A 20 -2.46 -3.14 4.89
CA ILE A 20 -2.93 -3.36 3.53
C ILE A 20 -2.89 -4.85 3.20
N GLU A 21 -3.92 -5.35 2.52
CA GLU A 21 -3.91 -6.69 1.94
C GLU A 21 -3.48 -6.58 0.47
N ILE A 22 -2.40 -7.27 0.12
CA ILE A 22 -1.81 -7.28 -1.22
C ILE A 22 -2.06 -8.62 -1.88
N ASP A 23 -2.82 -8.64 -2.96
CA ASP A 23 -2.96 -9.79 -3.85
C ASP A 23 -1.81 -9.81 -4.88
N HIS A 24 -0.91 -10.77 -4.74
CA HIS A 24 0.24 -10.92 -5.63
C HIS A 24 -0.15 -11.04 -7.12
N GLU A 25 -1.32 -11.58 -7.45
CA GLU A 25 -1.72 -11.76 -8.85
C GLU A 25 -2.36 -10.50 -9.46
N ASN A 26 -2.95 -9.62 -8.65
CA ASN A 26 -3.78 -8.50 -9.11
C ASN A 26 -3.21 -7.12 -8.77
N ASP A 27 -2.37 -7.03 -7.74
CA ASP A 27 -1.91 -5.76 -7.17
C ASP A 27 -0.46 -5.42 -7.53
N ILE A 28 0.37 -6.41 -7.86
CA ILE A 28 1.77 -6.17 -8.25
C ILE A 28 1.80 -5.36 -9.55
N GLY A 29 2.52 -4.23 -9.51
CA GLY A 29 2.64 -3.28 -10.62
C GLY A 29 1.43 -2.38 -10.81
N GLN A 30 0.50 -2.34 -9.85
CA GLN A 30 -0.67 -1.48 -9.88
C GLN A 30 -0.60 -0.39 -8.81
N GLN A 31 -1.11 0.78 -9.18
CA GLN A 31 -1.30 1.89 -8.26
C GLN A 31 -2.71 1.82 -7.67
N GLN A 32 -2.79 1.91 -6.35
CA GLN A 32 -4.05 1.87 -5.62
C GLN A 32 -4.15 3.09 -4.73
N ILE A 33 -5.38 3.57 -4.53
CA ILE A 33 -5.67 4.64 -3.56
C ILE A 33 -6.29 3.98 -2.34
N VAL A 34 -5.62 4.13 -1.20
CA VAL A 34 -6.06 3.59 0.09
C VAL A 34 -6.22 4.73 1.08
N ASP A 35 -7.32 4.72 1.82
CA ASP A 35 -7.55 5.71 2.87
C ASP A 35 -6.83 5.31 4.16
N CYS A 36 -6.15 6.27 4.78
CA CYS A 36 -5.58 6.05 6.10
C CYS A 36 -6.67 5.72 7.12
N GLN A 37 -6.50 4.64 7.88
CA GLN A 37 -7.43 4.20 8.92
C GLN A 37 -7.52 5.17 10.11
N ILE A 38 -6.58 6.12 10.22
CA ILE A 38 -6.50 7.09 11.32
C ILE A 38 -6.89 8.50 10.87
N CYS A 39 -6.27 9.00 9.79
CA CYS A 39 -6.47 10.38 9.33
C CYS A 39 -7.43 10.52 8.15
N CYS A 40 -7.98 9.41 7.63
CA CYS A 40 -8.93 9.37 6.51
C CYS A 40 -8.47 10.19 5.29
N SER A 41 -7.16 10.27 5.07
CA SER A 41 -6.57 10.94 3.91
C SER A 41 -6.25 9.89 2.84
N PRO A 42 -6.51 10.19 1.55
CA PRO A 42 -6.20 9.28 0.46
C PRO A 42 -4.67 9.19 0.30
N ILE A 43 -4.16 7.97 0.24
CA ILE A 43 -2.75 7.66 0.06
C ILE A 43 -2.64 6.82 -1.21
N GLU A 44 -1.76 7.24 -2.11
CA GLU A 44 -1.41 6.43 -3.26
C GLU A 44 -0.36 5.41 -2.83
N VAL A 45 -0.64 4.14 -3.07
CA VAL A 45 0.30 3.05 -2.82
C VAL A 45 0.60 2.34 -4.13
N TYR A 46 1.88 2.14 -4.37
CA TYR A 46 2.39 1.38 -5.51
C TYR A 46 3.15 0.17 -5.01
N ILE A 47 2.79 -1.00 -5.53
CA ILE A 47 3.32 -2.29 -5.09
C ILE A 47 4.24 -2.81 -6.18
N GLU A 48 5.53 -2.93 -5.88
CA GLU A 48 6.52 -3.52 -6.77
C GLU A 48 7.04 -4.85 -6.22
N ASP A 49 7.19 -5.83 -7.11
CA ASP A 49 7.93 -7.04 -6.80
C ASP A 49 9.36 -6.92 -7.35
N ASN A 50 10.32 -6.81 -6.45
CA ASN A 50 11.74 -6.71 -6.79
C ASN A 50 12.42 -8.10 -6.91
N GLY A 51 11.66 -9.19 -6.89
CA GLY A 51 12.16 -10.58 -6.95
C GLY A 51 12.79 -11.10 -5.66
N PHE A 52 13.06 -10.21 -4.69
CA PHE A 52 13.46 -10.55 -3.32
C PHE A 52 12.32 -10.39 -2.30
N GLY A 53 11.20 -9.79 -2.72
CA GLY A 53 10.05 -9.47 -1.88
C GLY A 53 9.24 -8.32 -2.46
N LEU A 54 8.10 -8.04 -1.82
CA LEU A 54 7.25 -6.91 -2.14
C LEU A 54 7.85 -5.62 -1.58
N SER A 55 7.80 -4.55 -2.36
CA SER A 55 8.18 -3.20 -1.99
C SER A 55 6.96 -2.30 -2.14
N ILE A 56 6.56 -1.64 -1.06
CA ILE A 56 5.39 -0.77 -1.03
C ILE A 56 5.89 0.67 -0.99
N VAL A 57 5.52 1.44 -2.00
CA VAL A 57 5.81 2.87 -2.08
C VAL A 57 4.54 3.64 -1.78
N ALA A 58 4.51 4.38 -0.68
CA ALA A 58 3.39 5.21 -0.29
C ALA A 58 3.67 6.69 -0.62
N THR A 59 2.85 7.29 -1.48
CA THR A 59 2.90 8.70 -1.88
C THR A 59 1.59 9.41 -1.53
N ARG A 60 1.66 10.73 -1.46
CA ARG A 60 0.47 11.57 -1.25
C ARG A 60 -0.24 11.74 -2.59
N ASP A 61 -1.57 11.69 -2.59
CA ASP A 61 -2.42 11.89 -3.79
C ASP A 61 -2.39 13.34 -4.33
N ASP A 62 -1.92 14.29 -3.53
CA ASP A 62 -1.87 15.73 -3.84
C ASP A 62 -0.50 16.19 -4.40
N GLU A 63 0.37 15.25 -4.81
CA GLU A 63 1.68 15.53 -5.44
C GLU A 63 1.68 15.10 -6.91
#